data_AF-A0A6I6MIE3-F1
#
_entry.id   AF-A0A6I6MIE3-F1
#
_cell.length_a   1.000
_cell.length_b   1.000
_cell.length_c   1.000
_cell.angle_alpha   90.00
_cell.angle_beta   90.00
_cell.angle_gamma   90.00
#
_symmetry.space_group_name_H-M   'P 1'
#
loop_
_entity.id
_entity.type
_entity.pdbx_description
1 polymer ?
#
loop_
_entity_poly.entity_id
_entity_poly.type
_entity_poly.pdbx_seq_one_letter_code
_entity_poly.pdbx_strand_id
1 'polypeptide(L)'
;MRHGPDYGVPQRLAHLLGLADPSEDGEGVVFGQDLLSRSQYSPGELRRLGAELDALLADETIGKAELKGILNRSMGKAWGVPFSFRGPREFLEAVAKQLRTQ
;
A
#
# COMPACT_ATOMS: atom_id res chain seq x y z
N MET A 1 -22.37 -1.34 -19.74
CA MET A 1 -21.51 -1.93 -18.69
C MET A 1 -20.45 -0.89 -18.36
N ARG A 2 -20.42 -0.38 -17.13
CA ARG A 2 -19.47 0.67 -16.73
C ARG A 2 -18.09 0.02 -16.61
N HIS A 3 -17.19 0.33 -17.54
CA HIS A 3 -15.76 0.16 -17.30
C HIS A 3 -15.41 1.17 -16.21
N GLY A 4 -15.26 0.69 -14.97
CA GLY A 4 -14.59 1.49 -13.94
C GLY A 4 -13.17 1.82 -14.43
N PRO A 5 -12.60 2.96 -14.03
CA PRO A 5 -11.20 3.28 -14.31
C PRO A 5 -10.28 2.10 -14.01
N ASP A 6 -9.44 1.74 -14.97
CA ASP A 6 -8.42 0.70 -14.81
C ASP A 6 -7.28 1.28 -13.97
N TYR A 7 -7.46 1.23 -12.65
CA TYR A 7 -6.43 1.65 -11.67
C TYR A 7 -5.33 0.59 -11.58
N GLY A 8 -4.79 0.14 -12.71
CA GLY A 8 -3.63 -0.75 -12.76
C GLY A 8 -2.59 -0.25 -11.75
N VAL A 9 -2.26 -1.09 -10.77
CA VAL A 9 -1.35 -0.69 -9.70
C VAL A 9 0.02 -0.49 -10.35
N PRO A 10 0.65 0.70 -10.25
CA PRO A 10 1.99 0.89 -10.78
C PRO A 10 2.93 -0.17 -10.20
N GLN A 11 3.78 -0.80 -11.02
CA GLN A 11 4.70 -1.85 -10.58
C GLN A 11 5.58 -1.43 -9.40
N ARG A 12 5.89 -0.13 -9.29
CA ARG A 12 6.64 0.44 -8.17
C ARG A 12 5.83 0.41 -6.87
N LEU A 13 4.55 0.75 -6.93
CA LEU A 13 3.65 0.66 -5.77
C LEU A 13 3.46 -0.80 -5.35
N ALA A 14 3.31 -1.73 -6.31
CA ALA A 14 3.24 -3.15 -6.00
C ALA A 14 4.51 -3.68 -5.32
N HIS A 15 5.69 -3.31 -5.83
CA HIS A 15 6.97 -3.65 -5.22
C HIS A 15 7.06 -3.08 -3.80
N LEU A 16 6.71 -1.80 -3.61
CA LEU A 16 6.76 -1.14 -2.31
C LEU A 16 5.82 -1.77 -1.29
N LEU A 17 4.59 -2.12 -1.69
CA LEU A 17 3.65 -2.84 -0.83
C LEU A 17 4.20 -4.20 -0.40
N GLY A 18 4.95 -4.88 -1.28
CA GLY A 18 5.64 -6.12 -0.95
C GLY A 18 6.82 -5.98 0.02
N LEU A 19 7.27 -4.75 0.32
CA LEU A 19 8.27 -4.46 1.34
C LEU A 19 7.67 -3.99 2.67
N ALA A 20 6.33 -3.84 2.73
CA ALA A 20 5.63 -3.42 3.92
C ALA A 20 5.37 -4.63 4.82
N ASP A 21 5.94 -4.60 6.01
CA ASP A 21 5.73 -5.58 7.06
C ASP A 21 4.83 -4.98 8.16
N PRO A 22 4.08 -5.81 8.90
CA PRO A 22 3.37 -5.33 10.08
C PRO A 22 4.38 -4.90 11.16
N SER A 23 4.04 -3.87 11.93
CA SER A 23 4.80 -3.54 13.15
C SER A 23 4.71 -4.67 14.18
N GLU A 24 5.64 -4.71 15.14
CA GLU A 24 5.67 -5.76 16.18
C GLU A 24 4.39 -5.84 17.03
N ASP A 25 3.71 -4.70 17.22
CA ASP A 25 2.42 -4.60 17.91
C ASP A 25 1.22 -4.90 17.00
N GLY A 26 1.43 -5.05 15.69
CA GLY A 26 0.41 -5.26 14.68
C GLY A 26 -0.47 -4.03 14.39
N GLU A 27 -0.27 -2.90 15.03
CA GLU A 27 -1.16 -1.72 14.90
C GLU A 27 -0.76 -0.82 13.71
N GLY A 28 0.36 -1.11 13.06
CA GLY A 28 0.93 -0.31 11.99
C GLY A 28 1.71 -1.13 10.97
N VAL A 29 2.36 -0.42 10.06
CA VAL A 29 3.28 -1.00 9.08
C VAL A 29 4.65 -0.38 9.25
N VAL A 30 5.67 -1.20 9.09
CA VAL A 30 7.06 -0.80 8.98
C VAL A 30 7.57 -1.25 7.62
N PHE A 31 8.55 -0.52 7.11
CA PHE A 31 9.32 -1.00 5.97
C PHE A 31 10.66 -1.49 6.50
N GLY A 32 11.07 -2.70 6.13
CA GLY A 32 12.42 -3.18 6.42
C GLY A 32 13.44 -2.16 5.89
N GLN A 33 14.22 -1.53 6.77
CA GLN A 33 15.18 -0.49 6.38
C GLN A 33 16.29 -1.05 5.46
N ASP A 34 16.62 -2.33 5.66
CA ASP A 34 17.50 -3.11 4.80
C ASP A 34 16.87 -3.36 3.41
N LEU A 35 15.56 -3.58 3.35
CA LEU A 35 14.82 -3.75 2.10
C LEU A 35 14.66 -2.42 1.35
N LEU A 36 14.35 -1.33 2.05
CA LEU A 36 14.29 0.00 1.47
C LEU A 36 15.64 0.44 0.93
N SER A 37 16.72 0.27 1.70
CA SER A 37 18.08 0.63 1.23
C SER A 37 18.52 -0.18 0.00
N ARG A 38 18.00 -1.40 -0.19
CA ARG A 38 18.23 -2.21 -1.40
C ARG A 38 17.31 -1.87 -2.57
N SER A 39 16.15 -1.27 -2.31
CA SER A 39 15.09 -1.02 -3.30
C SER A 39 15.33 0.17 -4.24
N GLN A 40 16.47 0.88 -4.10
CA GLN A 40 16.87 2.06 -4.87
C GLN A 40 15.92 3.27 -4.78
N TYR A 41 14.86 3.23 -3.97
CA TYR A 41 13.95 4.36 -3.83
C TYR A 41 14.63 5.54 -3.11
N SER A 42 14.67 6.69 -3.78
CA SER A 42 15.04 7.95 -3.14
C SER A 42 13.93 8.43 -2.19
N PRO A 43 14.26 9.27 -1.18
CA PRO A 43 13.24 9.88 -0.32
C PRO A 43 12.17 10.67 -1.10
N GLY A 44 12.55 11.28 -2.22
CA GLY A 44 11.60 11.99 -3.10
C GLY A 44 10.60 11.05 -3.77
N GLU A 45 11.04 9.85 -4.17
CA GLU A 45 10.15 8.83 -4.76
C GLU A 45 9.21 8.22 -3.73
N LEU A 46 9.70 7.95 -2.51
CA LEU A 46 8.85 7.46 -1.42
C LEU A 46 7.73 8.46 -1.10
N ARG A 47 8.06 9.76 -1.00
CA ARG A 47 7.06 10.82 -0.83
C ARG A 47 6.06 10.88 -1.98
N ARG A 48 6.52 10.72 -3.23
CA ARG A 48 5.64 10.70 -4.42
C ARG A 48 4.68 9.53 -4.39
N LEU A 49 5.17 8.31 -4.08
CA LEU A 49 4.34 7.12 -3.95
C LEU A 49 3.33 7.25 -2.81
N GLY A 50 3.72 7.88 -1.70
CA GLY A 50 2.79 8.22 -0.61
C GLY A 50 1.66 9.13 -1.07
N ALA A 51 1.97 10.19 -1.83
CA ALA A 51 0.96 11.10 -2.37
C ALA A 51 0.04 10.43 -3.42
N GLU A 52 0.57 9.54 -4.26
CA GLU A 52 -0.23 8.73 -5.19
C GLU A 52 -1.20 7.82 -4.44
N LEU A 53 -0.77 7.23 -3.33
CA LEU A 53 -1.62 6.39 -2.49
C LEU A 53 -2.68 7.20 -1.74
N ASP A 54 -2.33 8.39 -1.24
CA ASP A 54 -3.29 9.31 -0.63
C ASP A 54 -4.37 9.75 -1.64
N ALA A 55 -3.99 10.03 -2.89
CA ALA A 55 -4.93 10.38 -3.96
C ALA A 55 -5.89 9.22 -4.29
N LEU A 56 -5.38 7.99 -4.35
CA LEU A 56 -6.19 6.79 -4.51
C LEU A 56 -7.19 6.62 -3.36
N LEU A 57 -6.73 6.83 -2.13
CA LEU A 57 -7.57 6.69 -0.94
C LEU A 57 -8.62 7.81 -0.81
N ALA A 58 -8.32 9.01 -1.30
CA ALA A 58 -9.26 10.13 -1.32
C ALA A 58 -10.38 9.96 -2.37
N ASP A 59 -10.22 9.06 -3.34
CA ASP A 59 -11.26 8.74 -4.30
C ASP A 59 -12.36 7.88 -3.64
N GLU A 60 -13.47 8.53 -3.26
CA GLU A 60 -14.63 7.89 -2.63
C GLU A 60 -15.34 6.88 -3.56
N THR A 61 -15.06 6.90 -4.86
CA THR A 61 -15.60 5.91 -5.79
C THR A 61 -14.91 4.55 -5.67
N ILE A 62 -13.74 4.50 -5.02
CA ILE A 62 -12.98 3.27 -4.78
C ILE A 62 -13.45 2.59 -3.50
N GLY A 63 -14.22 1.53 -3.70
CA GLY A 63 -14.78 0.71 -2.64
C GLY A 63 -13.79 -0.30 -2.04
N LYS A 64 -14.26 -0.97 -0.99
CA LYS A 64 -13.50 -2.01 -0.28
C LYS A 64 -13.07 -3.18 -1.18
N ALA A 65 -13.90 -3.56 -2.15
CA ALA A 65 -13.62 -4.68 -3.06
C ALA A 65 -12.48 -4.34 -4.03
N GLU A 66 -12.47 -3.12 -4.55
CA GLU A 66 -11.44 -2.59 -5.44
C GLU A 66 -10.09 -2.53 -4.73
N LEU A 67 -10.05 -1.97 -3.51
CA LEU A 67 -8.83 -1.93 -2.68
C LEU A 67 -8.31 -3.34 -2.37
N LYS A 68 -9.20 -4.27 -2.03
CA LYS A 68 -8.82 -5.69 -1.85
C LYS A 68 -8.24 -6.29 -3.14
N GLY A 69 -8.82 -5.95 -4.30
CA GLY A 69 -8.31 -6.37 -5.60
C GLY A 69 -6.90 -5.84 -5.89
N ILE A 70 -6.65 -4.56 -5.58
CA ILE A 70 -5.33 -3.92 -5.68
C ILE A 70 -4.31 -4.66 -4.81
N LEU A 71 -4.65 -4.93 -3.56
CA LEU A 71 -3.77 -5.62 -2.62
C LEU A 71 -3.48 -7.06 -3.05
N ASN A 72 -4.52 -7.79 -3.47
CA ASN A 72 -4.36 -9.17 -3.97
C ASN A 72 -3.48 -9.26 -5.22
N ARG A 73 -3.52 -8.26 -6.12
CA ARG A 73 -2.65 -8.21 -7.30
C ARG A 73 -1.21 -7.86 -6.96
N SER A 74 -1.03 -7.03 -5.93
CA SER A 74 0.28 -6.49 -5.55
C SER A 74 1.06 -7.43 -4.63
N MET A 75 0.37 -8.07 -3.69
CA MET A 75 0.97 -8.88 -2.62
C MET A 75 0.55 -10.36 -2.67
N GLY A 76 -0.25 -10.74 -3.66
CA GLY A 76 -0.79 -12.09 -3.81
C GLY A 76 -2.02 -12.36 -2.95
N LYS A 77 -2.53 -13.61 -3.02
CA LYS A 77 -3.78 -14.04 -2.35
C LYS A 77 -3.71 -14.10 -0.82
N ALA A 78 -2.51 -13.96 -0.23
CA ALA A 78 -2.28 -14.06 1.21
C ALA A 78 -2.47 -12.74 1.97
N TRP A 79 -2.91 -11.66 1.29
CA TRP A 79 -3.27 -10.42 1.96
C TRP A 79 -4.37 -10.68 3.01
N GLY A 80 -4.06 -10.44 4.30
CA GLY A 80 -5.00 -10.62 5.42
C GLY A 80 -4.80 -11.87 6.31
N VAL A 81 -3.71 -12.63 6.19
CA VAL A 81 -3.34 -13.68 7.16
C VAL A 81 -2.89 -13.04 8.49
N PRO A 82 -3.45 -13.45 9.63
CA PRO A 82 -4.21 -12.56 10.51
C PRO A 82 -3.47 -11.25 10.83
N PHE A 83 -3.67 -10.26 9.96
CA PHE A 83 -3.27 -8.89 10.23
C PHE A 83 -4.38 -8.24 11.08
N SER A 84 -3.99 -7.55 12.15
CA SER A 84 -4.86 -6.76 13.05
C SER A 84 -5.58 -5.59 12.37
N PHE A 85 -5.31 -5.33 11.09
CA PHE A 85 -5.99 -4.29 10.33
C PHE A 85 -7.46 -4.63 10.07
N ARG A 86 -8.33 -3.64 10.30
CA ARG A 86 -9.79 -3.75 10.11
C ARG A 86 -10.20 -3.88 8.63
N GLY A 87 -9.28 -3.65 7.68
CA GLY A 87 -9.54 -3.78 6.26
C GLY A 87 -8.43 -3.31 5.30
N PRO A 88 -8.70 -3.37 3.98
CA PRO A 88 -7.78 -2.94 2.91
C PRO A 88 -7.38 -1.47 3.01
N ARG A 89 -8.33 -0.62 3.40
CA ARG A 89 -8.17 0.82 3.43
C ARG A 89 -7.23 1.23 4.56
N GLU A 90 -7.48 0.70 5.76
CA GLU A 90 -6.68 0.95 6.95
C GLU A 90 -5.22 0.53 6.76
N PHE A 91 -4.98 -0.59 6.08
CA PHE A 91 -3.63 -1.02 5.72
C PHE A 91 -2.95 -0.03 4.77
N LEU A 92 -3.62 0.37 3.69
CA LEU A 92 -3.06 1.32 2.72
C LEU A 92 -2.84 2.71 3.34
N GLU A 93 -3.71 3.15 4.26
CA GLU A 93 -3.53 4.38 5.04
C GLU A 93 -2.29 4.30 5.94
N ALA A 94 -2.05 3.15 6.58
CA ALA A 94 -0.84 2.92 7.37
C ALA A 94 0.43 3.00 6.50
N VAL A 95 0.40 2.39 5.31
CA VAL A 95 1.49 2.47 4.32
C VAL A 95 1.73 3.91 3.90
N ALA A 96 0.68 4.65 3.53
CA ALA A 96 0.79 6.05 3.12
C ALA A 96 1.37 6.93 4.24
N LYS A 97 0.96 6.69 5.49
CA LYS A 97 1.50 7.37 6.66
C LYS A 97 2.99 7.08 6.85
N GLN A 98 3.39 5.81 6.76
CA GLN A 98 4.78 5.40 6.95
C GLN A 98 5.72 5.93 5.85
N LEU A 99 5.23 6.12 4.63
CA LEU A 99 5.99 6.75 3.54
C LEU A 99 6.25 8.24 3.76
N ARG A 100 5.38 8.92 4.52
CA ARG A 100 5.53 10.35 4.86
C ARG A 100 6.56 10.58 5.97
N THR A 101 6.90 9.56 6.74
CA THR A 101 7.88 9.65 7.84
C THR A 101 9.30 9.27 7.41
N GLN A 102 9.52 8.90 6.14
CA GLN A 102 10.86 8.70 5.54
C GLN A 102 11.42 10.01 4.97
#